data_AF-A0A0M8YKI3-F1
#
_entry.id   AF-A0A0M8YKI3-F1
#
_cell.length_a   1.000
_cell.length_b   1.000
_cell.length_c   1.000
_cell.angle_alpha   90.00
_cell.angle_beta   90.00
_cell.angle_gamma   90.00
#
_symmetry.space_group_name_H-M   'P 1'
#
loop_
_entity.id
_entity.type
_entity.pdbx_description
1 polymer ?
#
loop_
_entity_poly.entity_id
_entity_poly.type
_entity_poly.pdbx_seq_one_letter_code
_entity_poly.pdbx_strand_id
1 'polypeptide(L)'
;MSSESTEVWTGWYRDRSGAEAIVITADGRHVAVRIRGTEYAGESFAGLAAADGQALTGCVLEWDLPLPVVVDGVSQPATLSCLLTLGERPDLSLALHYGGAAFEACVAGGDFAGALDRVRRQLPPGADFGRRLLQPA
;
A
#
# COMPACT_ATOMS: atom_id res chain seq x y z
N MET A 1 -7.00 -12.98 -23.07
CA MET A 1 -5.68 -12.59 -22.54
C MET A 1 -5.94 -11.50 -21.52
N SER A 2 -5.89 -11.82 -20.23
CA SER A 2 -6.01 -10.79 -19.20
C SER A 2 -4.65 -10.11 -19.11
N SER A 3 -4.58 -8.84 -19.50
CA SER A 3 -3.42 -8.00 -19.23
C SER A 3 -3.25 -7.94 -17.71
N GLU A 4 -2.32 -8.70 -17.15
CA GLU A 4 -1.83 -8.46 -15.79
C GLU A 4 -1.28 -7.04 -15.79
N SER A 5 -2.07 -6.11 -15.27
CA SER A 5 -1.73 -4.69 -15.27
C SER A 5 -0.86 -4.47 -14.05
N THR A 6 0.45 -4.41 -14.26
CA THR A 6 1.39 -4.03 -13.22
C THR A 6 1.12 -2.57 -12.83
N GLU A 7 0.71 -2.35 -11.59
CA GLU A 7 0.65 -1.04 -10.98
C GLU A 7 2.07 -0.60 -10.61
N VAL A 8 2.34 0.71 -10.76
CA VAL A 8 3.61 1.32 -10.39
C VAL A 8 3.32 2.56 -9.54
N TRP A 9 3.89 2.60 -8.35
CA TRP A 9 3.75 3.72 -7.41
C TRP A 9 5.11 4.23 -7.00
N THR A 10 5.24 5.54 -6.87
CA THR A 10 6.44 6.19 -6.33
C THR A 10 6.27 6.40 -4.84
N GLY A 11 7.33 6.19 -4.07
CA GLY A 11 7.32 6.40 -2.63
C GLY A 11 8.68 6.83 -2.09
N TRP A 12 8.78 6.82 -0.77
CA TRP A 12 9.99 7.08 -0.02
C TRP A 12 10.29 5.91 0.92
N TYR A 13 11.54 5.48 0.90
CA TYR A 13 12.13 4.64 1.93
C TYR A 13 12.91 5.52 2.89
N ARG A 14 12.81 5.26 4.21
CA ARG A 14 13.65 5.92 5.23
C ARG A 14 14.15 4.90 6.25
N ASP A 15 15.44 4.96 6.56
CA ASP A 15 16.06 4.22 7.66
C ASP A 15 17.01 5.14 8.45
N ARG A 16 17.76 4.57 9.40
CA ARG A 16 18.76 5.28 10.20
C ARG A 16 19.89 5.93 9.39
N SER A 17 20.11 5.50 8.15
CA SER A 17 21.16 5.97 7.25
C SER A 17 20.68 7.04 6.27
N GLY A 18 19.37 7.33 6.24
CA GLY A 18 18.78 8.40 5.42
C GLY A 18 17.54 7.96 4.65
N ALA A 19 17.17 8.77 3.65
CA ALA A 19 16.00 8.57 2.82
C ALA A 19 16.38 8.37 1.34
N GLU A 20 15.61 7.57 0.61
CA GLU A 20 15.69 7.49 -0.84
C GLU A 20 14.30 7.40 -1.47
N ALA A 21 14.17 7.90 -2.70
CA ALA A 21 12.97 7.69 -3.50
C ALA A 21 12.97 6.26 -4.01
N ILE A 22 11.82 5.60 -3.96
CA ILE A 22 11.62 4.22 -4.37
C ILE A 22 10.51 4.11 -5.40
N VAL A 23 10.57 3.03 -6.18
CA VAL A 23 9.48 2.59 -7.04
C VAL A 23 8.97 1.27 -6.50
N ILE A 24 7.66 1.22 -6.31
CA ILE A 24 6.91 0.02 -5.89
C ILE A 24 6.18 -0.48 -7.12
N THR A 25 6.29 -1.76 -7.41
CA THR A 25 5.52 -2.44 -8.46
C THR A 25 4.62 -3.50 -7.84
N ALA A 26 3.37 -3.60 -8.32
CA ALA A 26 2.45 -4.64 -7.89
C ALA A 26 1.73 -5.26 -9.09
N ASP A 27 1.70 -6.59 -9.18
CA ASP A 27 0.99 -7.33 -10.24
C ASP A 27 -0.40 -7.83 -9.79
N GLY A 28 -0.83 -7.40 -8.60
CA GLY A 28 -2.07 -7.84 -7.96
C GLY A 28 -1.90 -9.04 -7.02
N ARG A 29 -0.77 -9.75 -7.06
CA ARG A 29 -0.44 -10.84 -6.12
C ARG A 29 0.89 -10.62 -5.40
N HIS A 30 1.86 -10.06 -6.09
CA HIS A 30 3.18 -9.74 -5.57
C HIS A 30 3.38 -8.24 -5.56
N VAL A 31 4.19 -7.81 -4.61
CA VAL A 31 4.73 -6.46 -4.50
C VAL A 31 6.24 -6.56 -4.54
N ALA A 32 6.88 -5.65 -5.27
CA ALA A 32 8.32 -5.50 -5.27
C ALA A 32 8.72 -4.02 -5.11
N VAL A 33 9.88 -3.80 -4.50
CA VAL A 33 10.49 -2.50 -4.30
C VAL A 33 12.01 -2.62 -4.43
N ARG A 34 12.66 -1.60 -5.00
CA ARG A 34 14.13 -1.54 -5.06
C ARG A 34 14.65 -0.43 -4.17
N ILE A 35 15.51 -0.80 -3.22
CA ILE A 35 16.05 0.03 -2.14
C ILE A 35 17.58 -0.10 -2.18
N ARG A 36 18.29 1.01 -2.40
CA ARG A 36 19.76 1.08 -2.54
C ARG A 36 20.37 0.03 -3.48
N GLY A 37 19.65 -0.31 -4.54
CA GLY A 37 20.07 -1.31 -5.54
C GLY A 37 19.66 -2.75 -5.24
N THR A 38 19.14 -3.04 -4.05
CA THR A 38 18.60 -4.35 -3.67
C THR A 38 17.11 -4.42 -3.96
N GLU A 39 16.68 -5.48 -4.64
CA GLU A 39 15.26 -5.78 -4.82
C GLU A 39 14.72 -6.56 -3.62
N TYR A 40 13.57 -6.13 -3.13
CA TYR A 40 12.77 -6.81 -2.13
C TYR A 40 11.41 -7.13 -2.74
N ALA A 41 10.96 -8.37 -2.60
CA ALA A 41 9.66 -8.82 -3.13
C ALA A 41 8.92 -9.72 -2.14
N GLY A 42 7.60 -9.80 -2.29
CA GLY A 42 6.74 -10.66 -1.47
C GLY A 42 5.28 -10.59 -1.87
N GLU A 43 4.43 -11.43 -1.28
CA GLU A 43 2.97 -11.43 -1.49
C GLU A 43 2.26 -10.25 -0.80
N SER A 44 2.96 -9.57 0.12
CA SER A 44 2.47 -8.40 0.82
C SER A 44 3.61 -7.44 1.14
N PHE A 45 3.27 -6.19 1.41
CA PHE A 45 4.24 -5.17 1.83
C PHE A 45 4.99 -5.54 3.12
N ALA A 46 4.31 -6.20 4.08
CA ALA A 46 4.94 -6.65 5.32
C ALA A 46 5.83 -7.89 5.14
N GLY A 47 5.66 -8.61 4.03
CA GLY A 47 6.42 -9.81 3.67
C GLY A 47 7.56 -9.57 2.68
N LEU A 48 7.97 -8.32 2.46
CA LEU A 48 9.06 -7.97 1.56
C LEU A 48 10.40 -8.55 2.07
N ALA A 49 11.04 -9.37 1.24
CA ALA A 49 12.34 -9.95 1.51
C ALA A 49 13.26 -9.88 0.29
N ALA A 50 14.56 -9.81 0.53
CA ALA A 50 15.57 -9.93 -0.51
C ALA A 50 15.65 -11.37 -1.03
N ALA A 51 16.35 -11.58 -2.14
CA ALA A 51 16.49 -12.90 -2.77
C ALA A 51 17.15 -13.97 -1.89
N ASP A 52 17.95 -13.56 -0.91
CA ASP A 52 18.56 -14.44 0.10
C ASP A 52 17.64 -14.75 1.29
N GLY A 53 16.39 -14.23 1.26
CA GLY A 53 15.39 -14.37 2.32
C GLY A 53 15.50 -13.35 3.44
N GLN A 54 16.44 -12.39 3.36
CA GLN A 54 16.55 -11.35 4.39
C GLN A 54 15.34 -10.41 4.32
N ALA A 55 14.54 -10.39 5.40
CA ALA A 55 13.40 -9.50 5.51
C ALA A 55 13.81 -8.02 5.50
N LEU A 56 12.99 -7.18 4.88
CA LEU A 56 13.11 -5.73 4.98
C LEU A 56 12.63 -5.27 6.37
N THR A 57 13.54 -4.73 7.19
CA THR A 57 13.24 -4.28 8.56
C THR A 57 14.11 -3.09 8.97
N GLY A 58 13.72 -2.40 10.04
CA GLY A 58 14.40 -1.21 10.56
C GLY A 58 14.16 0.06 9.76
N CYS A 59 13.04 0.14 9.03
CA CYS A 59 12.77 1.21 8.08
C CYS A 59 11.29 1.59 8.01
N VAL A 60 11.00 2.67 7.28
CA VAL A 60 9.66 3.15 6.96
C VAL A 60 9.54 3.25 5.43
N LEU A 61 8.41 2.76 4.91
CA LEU A 61 7.96 2.99 3.54
C LEU A 61 6.76 3.93 3.56
N GLU A 62 6.79 4.96 2.73
CA GLU A 62 5.71 5.92 2.56
C GLU A 62 5.39 6.06 1.07
N TRP A 63 4.13 5.92 0.68
CA TRP A 63 3.71 6.10 -0.71
C TRP A 63 2.26 6.51 -0.82
N ASP A 64 1.95 7.22 -1.89
CA ASP A 64 0.58 7.57 -2.27
C ASP A 64 0.18 6.80 -3.53
N LEU A 65 -1.09 6.42 -3.62
CA LEU A 65 -1.64 5.87 -4.84
C LEU A 65 -3.06 6.40 -5.09
N PRO A 66 -3.46 6.57 -6.36
CA PRO A 66 -4.85 6.84 -6.68
C PRO A 66 -5.74 5.69 -6.22
N LEU A 67 -6.81 5.97 -5.48
CA LEU A 67 -7.82 4.95 -5.17
C LEU A 67 -9.19 5.60 -5.32
N PRO A 68 -9.73 5.69 -6.55
CA PRO A 68 -11.02 6.31 -6.78
C PRO A 68 -12.11 5.67 -5.92
N VAL A 69 -13.08 6.47 -5.50
CA VAL A 69 -14.28 6.01 -4.79
C VAL A 69 -15.46 6.10 -5.73
N VAL A 70 -16.26 5.05 -5.82
CA VAL A 70 -17.47 4.98 -6.64
C VAL A 70 -18.68 5.13 -5.74
N VAL A 71 -19.53 6.11 -6.04
CA VAL A 71 -20.82 6.34 -5.37
C VAL A 71 -21.89 6.47 -6.44
N ASP A 72 -22.98 5.73 -6.33
CA ASP A 72 -24.09 5.73 -7.30
C ASP A 72 -23.61 5.53 -8.76
N GLY A 73 -22.58 4.71 -8.94
CA GLY A 73 -21.95 4.44 -10.25
C GLY A 73 -21.04 5.54 -10.78
N VAL A 74 -20.85 6.65 -10.04
CA VAL A 74 -19.95 7.75 -10.41
C VAL A 74 -18.61 7.58 -9.71
N SER A 75 -17.54 7.48 -10.50
CA SER A 75 -16.17 7.45 -9.98
C SER A 75 -15.69 8.86 -9.63
N GLN A 76 -15.22 9.02 -8.39
CA GLN A 76 -14.68 10.26 -7.86
C GLN A 76 -13.20 10.06 -7.49
N PRO A 77 -12.34 11.04 -7.79
CA PRO A 77 -10.92 10.95 -7.46
C PRO A 77 -10.73 10.91 -5.94
N ALA A 78 -9.82 10.05 -5.51
CA ALA A 78 -9.35 9.96 -4.14
C ALA A 78 -7.91 9.42 -4.13
N THR A 79 -7.18 9.75 -3.06
CA THR A 79 -5.79 9.35 -2.86
C THR A 79 -5.70 8.54 -1.59
N LEU A 80 -5.07 7.37 -1.67
CA LEU A 80 -4.71 6.58 -0.52
C LEU A 80 -3.24 6.84 -0.17
N SER A 81 -3.02 7.47 0.98
CA SER A 81 -1.69 7.62 1.58
C SER A 81 -1.41 6.41 2.47
N CYS A 82 -0.23 5.83 2.30
CA CYS A 82 0.20 4.62 2.97
C CYS A 82 1.51 4.89 3.73
N LEU A 83 1.56 4.49 4.99
CA LEU A 83 2.76 4.54 5.83
C LEU A 83 2.96 3.17 6.48
N LEU A 84 4.02 2.47 6.11
CA LEU A 84 4.40 1.18 6.66
C LEU A 84 5.69 1.31 7.46
N THR A 85 5.61 1.06 8.76
CA THR A 85 6.79 0.95 9.62
C THR A 85 7.17 -0.52 9.75
N LEU A 86 8.38 -0.87 9.30
CA LEU A 86 8.93 -2.22 9.36
C LEU A 86 9.95 -2.30 10.50
N GLY A 87 9.53 -2.87 11.64
CA GLY A 87 10.38 -3.11 12.81
C GLY A 87 10.25 -4.56 13.31
N GLU A 88 10.33 -4.77 14.62
CA GLU A 88 10.04 -6.09 15.23
C GLU A 88 8.62 -6.57 14.92
N ARG A 89 7.68 -5.62 14.85
CA ARG A 89 6.32 -5.85 14.38
C ARG A 89 5.97 -4.77 13.35
N PRO A 90 5.54 -5.13 12.14
CA PRO A 90 5.10 -4.16 11.16
C PRO A 90 3.88 -3.38 11.66
N ASP A 91 3.81 -2.09 11.36
CA ASP A 91 2.61 -1.26 11.56
C ASP A 91 2.27 -0.56 10.24
N LEU A 92 1.01 -0.66 9.82
CA LEU A 92 0.52 -0.01 8.62
C LEU A 92 -0.57 0.99 8.97
N SER A 93 -0.34 2.24 8.59
CA SER A 93 -1.32 3.31 8.61
C SER A 93 -1.76 3.66 7.19
N LEU A 94 -3.06 3.75 6.98
CA LEU A 94 -3.71 4.17 5.75
C LEU A 94 -4.54 5.42 6.02
N ALA A 95 -4.50 6.39 5.10
CA ALA A 95 -5.40 7.53 5.06
C ALA A 95 -5.95 7.69 3.64
N LEU A 96 -7.26 7.52 3.47
CA LEU A 96 -7.94 7.82 2.21
C LEU A 96 -8.46 9.25 2.25
N HIS A 97 -7.97 10.08 1.33
CA HIS A 97 -8.45 11.43 1.11
C HIS A 97 -9.54 11.43 0.03
N TYR A 98 -10.78 11.65 0.45
CA TYR A 98 -11.96 11.58 -0.41
C TYR A 98 -12.99 12.64 0.02
N GLY A 99 -13.50 13.44 -0.93
CA GLY A 99 -14.58 14.40 -0.67
C GLY A 99 -14.24 15.48 0.35
N GLY A 100 -12.96 15.81 0.53
CA GLY A 100 -12.48 16.74 1.57
C GLY A 100 -12.37 16.15 2.98
N ALA A 101 -12.66 14.85 3.15
CA ALA A 101 -12.48 14.11 4.39
C ALA A 101 -11.28 13.14 4.30
N ALA A 102 -10.78 12.72 5.46
CA ALA A 102 -9.79 11.67 5.60
C ALA A 102 -10.42 10.48 6.34
N PHE A 103 -10.31 9.28 5.77
CA PHE A 103 -10.76 8.02 6.37
C PHE A 103 -9.54 7.18 6.70
N GLU A 104 -9.35 6.86 7.98
CA GLU A 104 -8.06 6.38 8.48
C GLU A 104 -8.17 4.98 9.09
N ALA A 105 -7.12 4.18 8.92
CA ALA A 105 -6.98 2.89 9.60
C ALA A 105 -5.52 2.62 9.94
N CYS A 106 -5.28 2.15 11.16
CA CYS A 106 -3.99 1.61 11.59
C CYS A 106 -4.16 0.12 11.96
N VAL A 107 -3.26 -0.73 11.45
CA VAL A 107 -3.23 -2.16 11.73
C VAL A 107 -1.82 -2.62 12.10
N ALA A 108 -1.74 -3.38 13.19
CA ALA A 108 -0.52 -4.09 13.54
C ALA A 108 -0.36 -5.33 12.65
N GLY A 109 0.88 -5.68 12.32
CA GLY A 109 1.24 -6.78 11.43
C GLY A 109 1.30 -6.40 9.95
N GLY A 110 0.93 -5.17 9.58
CA GLY A 110 1.01 -4.70 8.20
C GLY A 110 0.00 -5.33 7.24
N ASP A 111 -1.14 -5.81 7.76
CA ASP A 111 -2.23 -6.40 6.97
C ASP A 111 -2.94 -5.34 6.11
N PHE A 112 -2.45 -5.19 4.88
CA PHE A 112 -2.96 -4.20 3.93
C PHE A 112 -4.44 -4.43 3.56
N ALA A 113 -4.85 -5.69 3.39
CA ALA A 113 -6.24 -6.01 3.04
C ALA A 113 -7.19 -5.70 4.20
N GLY A 114 -6.81 -6.05 5.43
CA GLY A 114 -7.57 -5.71 6.63
C GLY A 114 -7.65 -4.21 6.89
N ALA A 115 -6.57 -3.46 6.65
CA ALA A 115 -6.57 -2.00 6.76
C ALA A 115 -7.49 -1.34 5.73
N LEU A 116 -7.42 -1.78 4.46
CA LEU A 116 -8.32 -1.30 3.41
C LEU A 116 -9.78 -1.58 3.73
N ASP A 117 -10.11 -2.77 4.24
CA ASP A 117 -11.48 -3.09 4.62
C ASP A 117 -11.99 -2.20 5.77
N ARG A 118 -11.12 -1.83 6.72
CA ARG A 118 -11.46 -0.85 7.77
C ARG A 118 -11.72 0.55 7.20
N VAL A 119 -10.94 1.01 6.23
CA VAL A 119 -11.19 2.29 5.54
C VAL A 119 -12.51 2.21 4.76
N ARG A 120 -12.74 1.13 4.02
CA ARG A 120 -13.97 0.90 3.23
C ARG A 120 -15.23 0.98 4.09
N ARG A 121 -15.22 0.38 5.29
CA ARG A 121 -16.35 0.41 6.23
C ARG A 121 -16.66 1.80 6.81
N GLN A 122 -15.75 2.75 6.68
CA GLN A 122 -15.94 4.13 7.13
C GLN A 122 -16.49 5.04 6.02
N LEU A 123 -16.48 4.58 4.77
CA LEU A 123 -16.97 5.37 3.65
C LEU A 123 -18.48 5.66 3.78
N PRO A 124 -18.96 6.73 3.12
CA PRO A 124 -20.40 7.00 3.05
C PRO A 124 -21.19 5.79 2.52
N PRO A 125 -22.47 5.62 2.93
CA PRO A 125 -23.30 4.55 2.41
C PRO A 125 -23.36 4.52 0.89
N GLY A 126 -23.25 3.33 0.28
CA GLY A 126 -23.25 3.16 -1.17
C GLY A 126 -21.91 3.48 -1.85
N ALA A 127 -20.89 3.91 -1.09
CA ALA A 127 -19.54 4.13 -1.59
C ALA A 127 -18.71 2.84 -1.54
N ASP A 128 -17.89 2.61 -2.57
CA ASP A 128 -16.87 1.55 -2.59
C ASP A 128 -15.61 2.00 -3.35
N PHE A 129 -14.53 1.24 -3.27
CA PHE A 129 -13.34 1.50 -4.07
C PHE A 129 -13.58 1.16 -5.54
N GLY A 130 -13.20 2.08 -6.43
CA GLY A 130 -13.34 1.92 -7.88
C GLY A 130 -12.32 0.96 -8.51
N ARG A 131 -11.37 0.44 -7.73
CA ARG A 131 -10.41 -0.57 -8.18
C ARG A 131 -9.91 -1.43 -7.02
N ARG A 132 -9.41 -2.61 -7.35
CA ARG A 132 -8.73 -3.51 -6.41
C ARG A 132 -7.22 -3.33 -6.52
N LEU A 133 -6.54 -3.17 -5.39
CA LEU A 133 -5.09 -2.94 -5.34
C LEU A 133 -4.28 -4.23 -5.24
N LEU A 134 -4.71 -5.13 -4.34
CA LEU A 134 -4.09 -6.45 -4.15
C LEU A 134 -5.18 -7.52 -3.99
N GLN A 135 -4.89 -8.72 -4.47
CA GLN A 135 -5.68 -9.91 -4.17
C GLN A 135 -5.25 -10.44 -2.79
N PRO A 136 -6.19 -10.83 -1.92
CA PRO A 136 -5.85 -11.61 -0.74
C PRO A 136 -5.26 -12.95 -1.18
N ALA A 137 -4.30 -13.44 -0.40
CA ALA A 137 -3.75 -14.78 -0.55
C ALA A 137 -4.83 -15.86 -0.35
#